data_AF-A0A1X0UHQ3-F1
#
_entry.id   AF-A0A1X0UHQ3-F1
#
_cell.length_a   1.000
_cell.length_b   1.000
_cell.length_c   1.000
_cell.angle_alpha   90.00
_cell.angle_beta   90.00
_cell.angle_gamma   90.00
#
_symmetry.space_group_name_H-M   'P 1'
#
loop_
_entity.id
_entity.type
_entity.pdbx_description
1 polymer ?
#
loop_
_entity_poly.entity_id
_entity_poly.type
_entity_poly.pdbx_seq_one_letter_code
_entity_poly.pdbx_strand_id
1 'polypeptide(L)' 'MSAHVTSAAAAATACGPAVLTPVFGAIGTEFLAAFTAAHTAHTAALARLAEVLSSIGSAAAGSAAGYQATDTAAAGHLL' A
#
# COMPACT_ATOMS: atom_id res chain seq x y z
N MET A 1 8.27 -5.33 -0.55
CA MET A 1 7.57 -4.44 0.40
C MET A 1 6.19 -4.01 -0.11
N SER A 2 6.04 -3.41 -1.31
CA SER A 2 4.71 -3.07 -1.88
C SER A 2 3.74 -4.26 -1.89
N ALA A 3 4.19 -5.43 -2.38
CA ALA A 3 3.39 -6.67 -2.35
C ALA A 3 2.93 -7.10 -0.93
N HIS A 4 3.74 -6.85 0.11
CA HIS A 4 3.33 -7.14 1.49
C HIS A 4 2.22 -6.18 1.95
N VAL A 5 2.29 -4.90 1.57
CA VAL A 5 1.24 -3.92 1.86
C VAL A 5 -0.05 -4.27 1.11
N THR A 6 0.03 -4.70 -0.15
CA THR A 6 -1.12 -5.22 -0.91
C THR A 6 -1.76 -6.42 -0.23
N SER A 7 -0.94 -7.38 0.23
CA SER A 7 -1.44 -8.54 0.99
C SER A 7 -2.09 -8.12 2.31
N ALA A 8 -1.52 -7.14 3.02
CA ALA A 8 -2.10 -6.62 4.24
C ALA A 8 -3.43 -5.91 3.99
N ALA A 9 -3.57 -5.15 2.90
CA ALA A 9 -4.82 -4.54 2.49
C ALA A 9 -5.91 -5.59 2.25
N ALA A 10 -5.59 -6.66 1.52
CA ALA A 10 -6.51 -7.76 1.26
C ALA A 10 -6.96 -8.48 2.55
N ALA A 11 -6.02 -8.74 3.46
CA ALA A 11 -6.31 -9.35 4.76
C ALA A 11 -7.19 -8.44 5.64
N ALA A 12 -6.92 -7.13 5.66
CA ALA A 12 -7.72 -6.14 6.38
C ALA A 12 -9.16 -6.11 5.85
N THR A 13 -9.35 -6.04 4.52
CA THR A 13 -10.67 -6.10 3.88
C THR A 13 -11.43 -7.39 4.22
N ALA A 14 -10.75 -8.54 4.28
CA ALA A 14 -11.35 -9.82 4.64
C ALA A 14 -11.86 -9.85 6.09
N CYS A 15 -11.18 -9.14 7.00
CA CYS A 15 -11.58 -8.96 8.41
C CYS A 15 -12.48 -7.74 8.61
N GLY A 16 -13.33 -7.43 7.62
CA GLY A 16 -14.20 -6.26 7.64
C GLY A 16 -15.23 -6.24 8.78
N PRO A 17 -15.77 -5.06 9.11
CA PRO A 17 -16.60 -4.83 10.29
C PRO A 17 -18.02 -5.42 10.24
N ALA A 18 -18.48 -5.90 9.08
CA ALA A 18 -19.81 -6.46 8.90
C ALA A 18 -20.12 -7.61 9.87
N VAL A 19 -19.10 -8.38 10.26
CA VAL A 19 -19.22 -9.49 11.22
C VAL A 19 -19.58 -9.04 12.64
N LEU A 20 -19.42 -7.76 12.96
CA LEU A 20 -19.72 -7.19 14.28
C LEU A 20 -21.20 -6.79 14.44
N THR A 21 -22.01 -6.90 13.38
CA THR A 21 -23.45 -6.57 13.39
C THR A 21 -24.21 -7.21 14.57
N PRO A 22 -24.03 -8.51 14.89
CA PRO A 22 -24.71 -9.13 16.03
C PRO A 22 -24.27 -8.60 17.40
N VAL A 23 -23.04 -8.10 17.52
CA VAL A 23 -22.47 -7.60 18.79
C VAL A 23 -23.00 -6.21 19.10
N PHE A 24 -23.10 -5.34 18.09
CA PHE A 24 -23.56 -3.96 18.27
C PHE A 24 -25.08 -3.80 18.27
N GLY A 25 -25.81 -4.74 17.63
CA GLY A 25 -27.27 -4.73 17.60
C GLY A 25 -27.86 -3.40 17.09
N ALA A 26 -29.11 -3.12 17.48
CA ALA A 26 -29.83 -1.93 17.03
C ALA A 26 -29.34 -0.61 17.68
N ILE A 27 -28.64 -0.68 18.81
CA ILE A 27 -28.19 0.51 19.56
C ILE A 27 -26.83 0.99 19.05
N GLY A 28 -25.95 0.07 18.65
CA GLY A 28 -24.60 0.39 18.20
C GLY A 28 -24.47 0.72 16.71
N THR A 29 -25.58 1.01 16.01
CA THR A 29 -25.58 1.21 14.54
C THR A 29 -24.71 2.40 14.11
N GLU A 30 -24.74 3.51 14.84
CA GLU A 30 -23.94 4.69 14.53
C GLU A 30 -22.44 4.43 14.72
N PHE A 31 -22.08 3.70 15.79
CA PHE A 31 -20.70 3.26 15.98
C PHE A 31 -20.27 2.31 14.85
N LEU A 32 -21.09 1.31 14.51
CA LEU A 32 -20.78 0.36 13.45
C LEU A 32 -20.63 1.06 12.09
N ALA A 33 -21.44 2.08 11.81
CA ALA A 33 -21.33 2.90 10.62
C ALA A 33 -20.01 3.70 10.60
N ALA A 34 -19.68 4.39 11.70
CA ALA A 34 -18.43 5.13 11.82
C ALA A 34 -17.20 4.21 11.72
N PHE A 35 -17.24 3.04 12.35
CA PHE A 35 -16.18 2.04 12.29
C PHE A 35 -16.03 1.47 10.87
N THR A 36 -17.15 1.24 10.17
CA THR A 36 -17.15 0.81 8.77
C THR A 36 -16.53 1.85 7.85
N ALA A 37 -16.87 3.13 8.04
CA ALA A 37 -16.26 4.22 7.30
C ALA A 37 -14.74 4.30 7.57
N ALA A 38 -14.32 4.21 8.83
CA ALA A 38 -12.91 4.24 9.22
C ALA A 38 -12.13 3.04 8.64
N HIS A 39 -12.69 1.84 8.71
CA HIS A 39 -12.09 0.63 8.14
C HIS A 39 -11.96 0.72 6.61
N THR A 40 -12.97 1.24 5.93
CA THR A 40 -12.94 1.48 4.49
C THR A 40 -11.87 2.51 4.11
N ALA A 41 -11.77 3.61 4.86
CA ALA A 41 -10.72 4.61 4.64
C ALA A 41 -9.32 4.01 4.88
N HIS A 42 -9.17 3.16 5.90
CA HIS A 42 -7.91 2.50 6.21
C HIS A 42 -7.45 1.54 5.10
N THR A 43 -8.34 0.67 4.62
CA THR A 43 -8.03 -0.26 3.52
C THR A 43 -7.70 0.48 2.22
N ALA A 44 -8.40 1.58 1.91
CA ALA A 44 -8.06 2.46 0.80
C ALA A 44 -6.68 3.13 0.97
N ALA A 45 -6.33 3.55 2.19
CA ALA A 45 -5.02 4.12 2.48
C ALA A 45 -3.88 3.09 2.29
N LEU A 46 -4.10 1.82 2.68
CA LEU A 46 -3.14 0.74 2.43
C LEU A 46 -2.92 0.51 0.93
N ALA A 47 -3.99 0.51 0.14
CA ALA A 47 -3.88 0.38 -1.32
C ALA A 47 -3.05 1.52 -1.93
N ARG A 48 -3.32 2.78 -1.53
CA ARG A 48 -2.53 3.93 -1.98
C ARG A 48 -1.07 3.87 -1.53
N LEU A 49 -0.81 3.38 -0.32
CA LEU A 49 0.55 3.19 0.16
C LEU A 49 1.31 2.15 -0.69
N ALA A 50 0.65 1.05 -1.06
CA ALA A 50 1.25 0.04 -1.94
C ALA A 50 1.63 0.62 -3.31
N GLU A 51 0.77 1.48 -3.88
CA GLU A 51 1.01 2.20 -5.13
C GLU A 51 2.24 3.12 -5.03
N VAL A 52 2.29 3.97 -4.00
CA VAL A 52 3.42 4.87 -3.75
C VAL A 52 4.73 4.10 -3.63
N LEU A 53 4.70 2.99 -2.90
CA LEU A 53 5.89 2.17 -2.71
C LEU A 53 6.33 1.44 -3.99
N SER A 54 5.39 1.06 -4.86
CA SER A 54 5.69 0.54 -6.19
C SER A 54 6.39 1.60 -7.04
N SER A 55 5.86 2.83 -7.05
CA SER A 55 6.44 3.98 -7.75
C SER A 55 7.87 4.29 -7.27
N ILE A 56 8.10 4.32 -5.95
CA ILE A 56 9.44 4.49 -5.36
C ILE A 56 10.39 3.38 -5.83
N GLY A 57 9.93 2.12 -5.86
CA GLY A 57 10.72 0.99 -6.35
C GLY A 57 11.15 1.16 -7.80
N SER A 58 10.22 1.55 -8.67
CA SER A 58 10.51 1.83 -10.09
C SER A 58 11.49 2.98 -10.27
N ALA A 59 11.32 4.08 -9.52
CA ALA A 59 12.23 5.22 -9.55
C ALA A 59 13.64 4.84 -9.09
N ALA A 60 13.76 4.07 -8.00
CA ALA A 60 15.05 3.60 -7.50
C ALA A 60 15.78 2.69 -8.52
N ALA A 61 15.07 1.77 -9.15
CA ALA A 61 15.62 0.91 -10.20
C ALA A 61 16.08 1.72 -11.42
N GLY A 62 15.29 2.71 -11.85
CA GLY A 62 15.66 3.61 -12.93
C GLY A 62 16.92 4.43 -12.61
N SER A 63 17.01 4.99 -11.40
CA SER A 63 18.20 5.72 -10.96
C SER A 63 19.44 4.82 -10.91
N ALA A 64 19.32 3.59 -10.40
CA ALA A 64 20.43 2.65 -10.37
C ALA A 64 20.94 2.30 -11.78
N ALA A 65 20.03 2.04 -12.73
CA ALA A 65 20.39 1.80 -14.13
C ALA A 65 21.05 3.03 -14.77
N GLY A 66 20.55 4.24 -14.49
CA GLY A 66 21.13 5.49 -14.96
C GLY A 66 22.56 5.72 -14.43
N TYR A 67 22.80 5.45 -13.14
CA TYR A 67 24.14 5.51 -12.57
C TYR A 67 25.07 4.48 -13.21
N GLN A 68 24.63 3.24 -13.37
CA GLN A 68 25.43 2.18 -13.99
C GLN A 68 25.80 2.50 -15.45
N ALA A 69 24.87 3.06 -16.22
CA ALA A 69 25.13 3.50 -17.60
C ALA A 69 26.14 4.65 -17.64
N THR A 70 26.00 5.62 -16.74
CA THR A 70 26.93 6.76 -16.63
C THR A 70 28.33 6.31 -16.24
N ASP A 71 28.44 5.41 -15.27
CA ASP A 71 29.72 4.83 -14.83
C ASP A 71 30.40 4.06 -15.96
N THR A 72 29.65 3.22 -16.68
CA THR A 72 30.16 2.47 -17.84
C THR A 72 30.66 3.40 -18.95
N ALA A 73 29.90 4.46 -19.25
CA ALA A 73 30.32 5.46 -20.25
C ALA A 73 31.58 6.22 -19.82
N ALA A 74 31.66 6.60 -18.54
CA ALA A 74 32.85 7.26 -17.99
C ALA A 74 34.08 6.35 -18.06
N ALA A 75 33.95 5.07 -17.68
CA ALA A 75 35.02 4.08 -17.79
C ALA A 75 35.48 3.89 -19.25
N GLY A 76 34.54 3.89 -20.20
CA GLY A 76 34.84 3.82 -21.63
C GLY A 76 35.62 5.00 -22.18
N HIS A 77 35.58 6.17 -21.53
CA HIS A 77 36.40 7.33 -21.92
C HIS A 77 37.83 7.31 -21.35
N LEU A 78 38.14 6.35 -20.46
CA LEU A 78 39.46 6.22 -19.81
C LEU A 78 40.35 5.13 -20.44
N LEU A 79 39.86 4.44 -21.48
CA LEU A 79 40.56 3.39 -22.24
C LEU A 79 40.81 3.86 -23.68
#